data_AF-A0A7L6A9T9-F1
#
_entry.id   AF-A0A7L6A9T9-F1
#
_cell.length_a   1.000
_cell.length_b   1.000
_cell.length_c   1.000
_cell.angle_alpha   90.00
_cell.angle_beta   90.00
_cell.angle_gamma   90.00
#
_symmetry.space_group_name_H-M   'P 1'
#
loop_
_entity.id
_entity.type
_entity.pdbx_description
1 polymer ?
#
loop_
_entity_poly.entity_id
_entity_poly.type
_entity_poly.pdbx_seq_one_letter_code
_entity_poly.pdbx_strand_id
1 'polypeptide(L)'
;MFETIIHWTTAALELAGIFVMAAGMLLASLVALARAARGMAGSALYEWYRQTLARAILLGLEFLVAADIINTVAVDPSFRSVGVLALIVLVRTFLSFTLELEISGRWPWQGKPEPAAPAAATDLGGQPEAKDRRS
;
A
#
# COMPACT_ATOMS: atom_id res chain seq x y z
N MET A 1 -17.25 -29.55 13.04
CA MET A 1 -16.00 -29.17 13.73
C MET A 1 -15.09 -28.32 12.84
N PHE A 2 -14.79 -28.75 11.60
CA PHE A 2 -13.97 -27.98 10.66
C PHE A 2 -14.59 -26.61 10.30
N GLU A 3 -15.88 -26.55 9.98
CA GLU A 3 -16.62 -25.30 9.72
C GLU A 3 -16.56 -24.31 10.90
N THR A 4 -16.69 -24.81 12.13
CA THR A 4 -16.65 -24.00 13.34
C THR A 4 -15.27 -23.35 13.52
N ILE A 5 -14.20 -24.12 13.33
CA ILE A 5 -12.82 -23.62 13.43
C ILE A 5 -12.59 -22.52 12.39
N ILE A 6 -12.98 -22.76 11.14
CA ILE A 6 -12.82 -21.80 10.05
C ILE A 6 -13.59 -20.51 10.32
N HIS A 7 -14.82 -20.62 10.80
CA HIS A 7 -15.63 -19.45 11.12
C HIS A 7 -14.95 -18.57 12.19
N TRP A 8 -14.49 -19.17 13.29
CA TRP A 8 -13.79 -18.42 14.35
C TRP A 8 -12.43 -17.87 13.90
N THR A 9 -11.67 -18.63 13.11
CA THR A 9 -10.38 -18.16 12.57
C THR A 9 -10.57 -16.99 11.61
N THR A 10 -11.55 -17.09 10.70
CA THR A 10 -11.86 -16.02 9.74
C THR A 10 -12.29 -14.75 10.48
N ALA A 11 -13.24 -14.88 11.42
CA ALA A 11 -13.71 -13.75 12.22
C ALA A 11 -12.58 -13.10 13.05
N ALA A 12 -11.67 -13.91 13.59
CA ALA A 12 -10.51 -13.39 14.33
C ALA A 12 -9.56 -12.59 13.43
N LEU A 13 -9.31 -13.07 12.21
CA LEU A 13 -8.46 -12.37 11.23
C LEU A 13 -9.11 -11.06 10.74
N GLU A 14 -10.41 -11.09 10.45
CA GLU A 14 -11.17 -9.88 10.10
C GLU A 14 -11.10 -8.84 11.23
N LEU A 15 -11.40 -9.27 12.47
CA LEU A 15 -11.37 -8.40 13.63
C LEU A 15 -9.96 -7.84 13.88
N ALA A 16 -8.93 -8.67 13.75
CA ALA A 16 -7.54 -8.24 13.91
C ALA A 16 -7.16 -7.17 12.89
N GLY A 17 -7.49 -7.36 11.61
CA GLY A 17 -7.16 -6.37 10.59
C GLY A 17 -7.95 -5.08 10.73
N ILE A 18 -9.25 -5.14 11.04
CA ILE A 18 -10.06 -3.95 11.35
C ILE A 18 -9.49 -3.21 12.55
N PHE A 19 -9.11 -3.93 13.60
CA PHE A 19 -8.52 -3.37 14.80
C PHE A 19 -7.18 -2.67 14.49
N VAL A 20 -6.30 -3.29 13.72
CA VAL A 20 -5.02 -2.70 13.32
C VAL A 20 -5.22 -1.40 12.53
N MET A 21 -6.14 -1.39 11.58
CA MET A 21 -6.45 -0.17 10.81
C MET A 21 -6.99 0.94 11.72
N ALA A 22 -7.98 0.62 12.56
CA ALA A 22 -8.62 1.58 13.44
C ALA A 22 -7.64 2.13 14.49
N ALA A 23 -6.88 1.27 15.15
CA ALA A 23 -5.89 1.65 16.14
C ALA A 23 -4.76 2.48 15.52
N GLY A 24 -4.25 2.06 14.36
CA GLY A 24 -3.21 2.81 13.65
C GLY A 24 -3.69 4.18 13.20
N MET A 25 -4.93 4.28 12.69
CA MET A 25 -5.55 5.55 12.32
C MET A 25 -5.72 6.47 13.53
N LEU A 26 -6.25 5.95 14.63
CA LEU A 26 -6.46 6.72 15.86
C LEU A 26 -5.13 7.22 16.42
N LEU A 27 -4.13 6.34 16.56
CA LEU A 27 -2.80 6.69 17.08
C LEU A 27 -2.11 7.72 16.19
N ALA A 28 -2.12 7.53 14.87
CA ALA A 28 -1.54 8.49 13.93
C ALA A 28 -2.20 9.87 14.05
N SER A 29 -3.54 9.90 14.20
CA SER A 29 -4.30 11.15 14.35
C SER A 29 -3.99 11.87 15.65
N LEU A 30 -3.95 11.14 16.76
CA LEU A 30 -3.61 11.71 18.08
C LEU A 30 -2.19 12.27 18.09
N VAL A 31 -1.22 11.53 17.52
CA VAL A 31 0.17 11.99 17.42
C VAL A 31 0.29 13.19 16.49
N ALA A 32 -0.41 13.19 15.35
CA ALA A 32 -0.41 14.32 14.43
C ALA A 32 -0.99 15.58 15.10
N LEU A 33 -2.10 15.45 15.82
CA LEU A 33 -2.71 16.55 16.57
C LEU A 33 -1.78 17.09 17.66
N ALA A 34 -1.13 16.20 18.41
CA ALA A 34 -0.16 16.60 19.43
C ALA A 34 1.06 17.30 18.81
N ARG A 35 1.53 16.87 17.63
CA ARG A 35 2.63 17.52 16.90
C ARG A 35 2.23 18.88 16.34
N ALA A 36 1.02 18.99 15.80
CA ALA A 36 0.45 20.26 15.34
C ALA A 36 0.33 21.27 16.49
N ALA A 37 -0.17 20.84 17.65
CA ALA A 37 -0.27 21.68 18.84
C ALA A 37 1.10 22.15 19.38
N ARG A 38 2.18 21.42 19.10
CA ARG A 38 3.57 21.80 19.41
C ARG A 38 4.23 22.67 18.34
N GLY A 39 3.47 23.15 17.35
CA GLY A 39 3.95 24.06 16.30
C GLY A 39 4.54 23.38 15.06
N MET A 40 4.48 22.05 14.97
CA MET A 40 4.92 21.32 13.77
C MET A 40 3.80 21.38 12.73
N ALA A 41 3.94 22.24 11.72
CA ALA A 41 2.92 22.44 10.68
C ALA A 41 3.52 22.35 9.28
N GLY A 42 2.67 22.09 8.28
CA GLY A 42 3.04 22.06 6.87
C GLY A 42 3.25 20.66 6.30
N SER A 43 3.93 20.60 5.16
CA SER A 43 4.08 19.40 4.33
C SER A 43 4.70 18.21 5.07
N ALA A 44 5.63 18.45 6.00
CA ALA A 44 6.30 17.40 6.76
C ALA A 44 5.34 16.63 7.70
N LEU A 45 4.40 17.32 8.36
CA LEU A 45 3.40 16.67 9.22
C LEU A 45 2.42 15.85 8.38
N TYR A 46 1.97 16.41 7.26
CA TYR A 46 1.04 15.75 6.35
C TYR A 46 1.66 14.48 5.74
N GLU A 47 2.90 14.57 5.24
CA GLU A 47 3.60 13.43 4.65
C GLU A 47 3.83 12.32 5.68
N TRP A 48 4.25 12.67 6.90
CA TRP A 48 4.39 11.69 7.99
C TRP A 48 3.06 11.03 8.36
N TYR A 49 1.99 11.82 8.48
CA TYR A 49 0.65 11.32 8.81
C TYR A 49 0.14 10.36 7.73
N ARG A 50 0.25 10.75 6.47
CA ARG A 50 -0.12 9.92 5.31
C ARG A 50 0.66 8.61 5.27
N GLN A 51 1.98 8.64 5.45
CA GLN A 51 2.81 7.43 5.46
C GLN A 51 2.44 6.49 6.62
N THR A 52 2.14 7.05 7.80
CA THR A 52 1.76 6.26 8.97
C THR A 52 0.39 5.61 8.79
N LEU A 53 -0.59 6.36 8.26
CA LEU A 53 -1.89 5.81 7.89
C LEU A 53 -1.77 4.71 6.83
N ALA A 54 -1.01 4.95 5.77
CA ALA A 54 -0.81 3.98 4.70
C ALA A 54 -0.24 2.66 5.24
N ARG A 55 0.77 2.73 6.13
CA ARG A 55 1.34 1.52 6.77
C ARG A 55 0.33 0.76 7.62
N ALA A 56 -0.47 1.47 8.42
CA ALA A 56 -1.51 0.84 9.24
C ALA A 56 -2.60 0.16 8.39
N ILE A 57 -3.02 0.82 7.31
CA ILE A 57 -4.02 0.29 6.38
C ILE A 57 -3.45 -0.94 5.65
N LEU A 58 -2.24 -0.85 5.10
CA LEU A 58 -1.58 -1.98 4.42
C LEU A 58 -1.45 -3.20 5.33
N LEU A 59 -1.01 -3.01 6.58
CA LEU A 59 -0.91 -4.09 7.54
C LEU A 59 -2.29 -4.70 7.85
N GLY A 60 -3.30 -3.87 8.07
CA GLY A 60 -4.67 -4.36 8.27
C GLY A 60 -5.18 -5.15 7.08
N LEU A 61 -4.87 -4.69 5.85
CA LEU A 61 -5.26 -5.37 4.62
C LEU A 61 -4.63 -6.76 4.50
N GLU A 62 -3.41 -6.98 4.98
CA GLU A 62 -2.81 -8.33 5.01
C GLU A 62 -3.68 -9.32 5.81
N PHE A 63 -4.19 -8.91 6.96
CA PHE A 63 -5.10 -9.74 7.78
C PHE A 63 -6.46 -9.96 7.10
N LEU A 64 -7.06 -8.91 6.52
CA LEU A 64 -8.34 -9.06 5.83
C LEU A 64 -8.18 -9.93 4.57
N VAL A 65 -7.05 -9.86 3.84
CA VAL A 65 -6.82 -10.72 2.67
C VAL A 65 -6.71 -12.18 3.12
N ALA A 66 -6.03 -12.45 4.23
CA ALA A 66 -5.95 -13.81 4.79
C ALA A 66 -7.34 -14.35 5.17
N ALA A 67 -8.19 -13.54 5.78
CA ALA A 67 -9.58 -13.89 6.08
C ALA A 67 -10.38 -14.24 4.81
N ASP A 68 -10.30 -13.41 3.77
CA ASP A 68 -11.01 -13.65 2.51
C ASP A 68 -10.56 -14.95 1.82
N ILE A 69 -9.25 -15.24 1.80
CA ILE A 69 -8.74 -16.49 1.22
C ILE A 69 -9.32 -17.70 1.97
N ILE A 70 -9.30 -17.69 3.30
CA ILE A 70 -9.84 -18.80 4.10
C ILE A 70 -11.35 -18.97 3.83
N ASN A 71 -12.11 -17.87 3.80
CA ASN A 71 -13.54 -17.92 3.57
C ASN A 71 -13.88 -18.45 2.16
N THR A 72 -13.07 -18.12 1.13
CA THR A 72 -13.29 -18.63 -0.24
C THR A 72 -13.01 -20.12 -0.39
N VAL A 73 -12.06 -20.69 0.35
CA VAL A 73 -11.68 -22.11 0.23
C VAL A 73 -12.57 -23.02 1.10
N ALA A 74 -13.15 -22.47 2.17
CA ALA A 74 -13.78 -23.26 3.22
C ALA A 74 -15.30 -23.41 3.15
N VAL A 75 -15.99 -22.56 2.38
CA VAL A 75 -17.46 -22.56 2.34
C VAL A 75 -17.96 -23.53 1.28
N ASP A 76 -18.79 -24.48 1.71
CA ASP A 76 -19.47 -25.49 0.89
C ASP A 76 -20.11 -24.83 -0.36
N PRO A 77 -19.82 -25.29 -1.59
CA PRO A 77 -20.21 -24.62 -2.82
C PRO A 77 -21.72 -24.70 -3.08
N SER A 78 -22.51 -23.88 -2.38
CA SER A 78 -23.89 -23.55 -2.76
C SER A 78 -23.91 -22.21 -3.50
N PHE A 79 -24.63 -22.15 -4.63
CA PHE A 79 -24.71 -20.94 -5.47
C PHE A 79 -25.18 -19.69 -4.71
N ARG A 80 -26.00 -19.84 -3.66
CA ARG A 80 -26.49 -18.71 -2.85
C ARG A 80 -25.41 -18.15 -1.91
N SER A 81 -24.69 -19.01 -1.20
CA SER A 81 -23.59 -18.58 -0.31
C SER A 81 -22.42 -18.00 -1.10
N VAL A 82 -22.08 -18.61 -2.24
CA VAL A 82 -21.05 -18.10 -3.17
C VAL A 82 -21.46 -16.74 -3.73
N GLY A 83 -22.74 -16.52 -4.04
CA GLY A 83 -23.24 -15.23 -4.53
C GLY A 83 -23.07 -14.09 -3.53
N VAL A 84 -23.37 -14.33 -2.24
CA VAL A 84 -23.17 -13.34 -1.18
C VAL A 84 -21.68 -13.08 -0.96
N LEU A 85 -20.86 -14.13 -0.93
CA LEU A 85 -19.41 -14.01 -0.79
C LEU A 85 -18.79 -13.20 -1.95
N ALA A 86 -19.15 -13.53 -3.19
CA ALA A 86 -18.66 -12.84 -4.38
C ALA A 86 -19.03 -11.35 -4.37
N LEU A 87 -20.23 -11.01 -3.90
CA LEU A 87 -20.66 -9.62 -3.75
C LEU A 87 -19.82 -8.87 -2.70
N ILE A 88 -19.56 -9.48 -1.55
CA ILE A 88 -18.74 -8.88 -0.49
C ILE A 88 -17.31 -8.63 -0.98
N VAL A 89 -16.69 -9.63 -1.63
CA VAL A 89 -15.35 -9.50 -2.22
C VAL A 89 -15.32 -8.40 -3.29
N LEU A 90 -16.34 -8.32 -4.15
CA LEU A 90 -16.41 -7.32 -5.21
C LEU A 90 -16.53 -5.89 -4.66
N VAL A 91 -17.35 -5.68 -3.62
CA VAL A 91 -17.44 -4.39 -2.92
C VAL A 91 -16.09 -4.04 -2.29
N ARG A 92 -15.42 -5.01 -1.67
CA ARG A 92 -14.09 -4.82 -1.05
C ARG A 92 -13.06 -4.39 -2.08
N THR A 93 -12.95 -5.12 -3.20
CA THR A 93 -12.00 -4.78 -4.27
C THR A 93 -12.29 -3.40 -4.84
N PHE A 94 -13.56 -3.07 -5.09
CA PHE A 94 -13.93 -1.78 -5.68
C PHE A 94 -13.63 -0.60 -4.75
N LEU A 95 -13.95 -0.70 -3.46
CA LEU A 95 -13.69 0.37 -2.49
C LEU A 95 -12.20 0.56 -2.24
N SER A 96 -11.45 -0.52 -2.03
CA SER A 96 -9.99 -0.45 -1.88
C SER A 96 -9.33 0.14 -3.14
N PHE A 97 -9.77 -0.27 -4.33
CA PHE A 97 -9.28 0.25 -5.60
C PHE A 97 -9.56 1.75 -5.77
N THR A 98 -10.78 2.19 -5.47
CA THR A 98 -11.18 3.60 -5.61
C THR A 98 -10.38 4.50 -4.67
N LEU A 99 -10.18 4.09 -3.41
CA LEU A 99 -9.36 4.80 -2.44
C LEU A 99 -7.90 4.90 -2.89
N GLU A 100 -7.33 3.81 -3.39
CA GLU A 100 -5.95 3.81 -3.89
C GLU A 100 -5.80 4.71 -5.13
N LEU A 101 -6.80 4.75 -6.01
CA LEU A 101 -6.83 5.63 -7.17
C LEU A 101 -6.91 7.11 -6.78
N GLU A 102 -7.75 7.46 -5.82
CA GLU A 102 -7.90 8.83 -5.29
C GLU A 102 -6.61 9.31 -4.62
N ILE A 103 -5.99 8.45 -3.81
CA ILE A 103 -4.74 8.76 -3.09
C ILE A 103 -3.56 8.88 -4.05
N SER A 104 -3.51 8.04 -5.10
CA SER A 104 -2.40 8.01 -6.05
C SER A 104 -2.54 9.05 -7.16
N GLY A 105 -3.78 9.40 -7.54
CA GLY A 105 -4.09 10.18 -8.74
C GLY A 105 -3.63 9.51 -10.04
N ARG A 106 -3.23 8.24 -9.98
CA ARG A 106 -2.55 7.48 -11.03
C ARG A 106 -3.16 6.09 -11.06
N TRP A 107 -3.35 5.55 -12.25
CA TRP A 107 -3.84 4.17 -12.37
C TRP A 107 -2.78 3.18 -11.88
N PRO A 108 -3.13 2.08 -11.20
CA PRO A 108 -2.15 1.15 -10.61
C PRO A 108 -1.28 0.44 -11.67
N TRP A 109 -1.71 0.42 -12.93
CA TRP A 109 -0.92 -0.07 -14.07
C TRP A 109 -0.01 0.99 -14.72
N GLN A 110 0.04 2.21 -14.20
CA GLN A 110 1.04 3.19 -14.62
C GLN A 110 2.37 2.89 -13.91
N GLY A 111 3.26 2.18 -14.61
CA GLY A 111 4.61 1.87 -14.14
C GLY A 111 5.38 3.13 -13.72
N LYS A 112 6.21 3.01 -12.68
CA LYS A 112 7.15 4.07 -12.28
C LYS A 112 8.00 4.47 -13.49
N PRO A 113 8.20 5.78 -13.77
CA PRO A 113 9.19 6.21 -14.75
C PRO A 113 10.53 5.61 -14.35
N GLU A 114 11.08 4.78 -15.23
CA GLU A 114 12.43 4.27 -15.08
C GLU A 114 13.38 5.48 -15.01
N PRO A 115 14.26 5.58 -14.00
CA PRO A 115 15.22 6.66 -13.95
C PRO A 115 16.03 6.58 -15.24
N ALA A 116 15.90 7.59 -16.10
CA ALA A 116 16.69 7.69 -17.31
C ALA A 116 18.16 7.52 -16.90
N ALA A 117 18.75 6.40 -17.33
CA ALA A 117 20.16 6.15 -17.14
C ALA A 117 20.92 7.40 -17.60
N PRO A 118 21.85 7.94 -16.78
CA PRO A 118 22.63 9.09 -17.22
C PRO A 118 23.26 8.73 -18.55
N ALA A 119 22.90 9.47 -19.60
CA ALA A 119 23.55 9.41 -20.89
C ALA A 119 25.05 9.51 -20.60
N ALA A 120 25.74 8.37 -20.70
CA ALA A 120 27.17 8.29 -20.51
C ALA A 120 27.75 9.34 -21.43
N ALA A 121 28.42 10.31 -20.79
CA ALA A 121 29.04 11.47 -21.40
C ALA A 121 29.88 11.00 -22.59
N THR A 122 29.25 11.01 -23.75
CA THR A 122 29.92 11.09 -25.03
C THR A 122 30.28 12.56 -25.15
N ASP A 123 31.56 12.83 -25.39
CA ASP A 123 32.15 14.15 -25.63
C ASP A 123 32.51 14.98 -24.39
N LEU A 124 33.71 14.72 -23.86
CA LEU A 124 34.63 15.80 -23.51
C LEU A 124 36.06 15.41 -23.92
N GLY A 125 36.55 16.07 -24.97
CA GLY A 125 37.93 16.55 -24.98
C GLY A 125 38.88 15.86 -25.95
N GLY A 126 38.89 16.33 -27.20
CA GLY A 126 40.03 16.15 -28.09
C GLY A 126 41.30 16.85 -27.61
N GLN A 127 42.44 16.21 -27.92
CA GLN A 127 43.81 16.73 -28.10
C GLN A 127 44.45 17.56 -26.96
N PRO A 128 45.72 17.30 -26.60
CA PRO A 128 46.82 17.50 -27.55
C PRO A 128 48.05 16.57 -27.35
N GLU A 129 48.67 16.03 -28.40
CA GLU A 129 50.12 15.74 -28.36
C GLU A 129 50.69 15.53 -29.77
N ALA A 130 51.00 16.65 -30.43
CA ALA A 130 51.94 16.68 -31.54
C ALA A 130 52.77 17.96 -31.43
N LYS A 131 53.88 17.91 -30.68
CA LYS A 131 55.05 18.75 -30.99
C LYS A 131 56.34 18.19 -30.38
N ASP A 132 57.04 17.41 -31.19
CA ASP A 132 58.42 17.70 -31.57
C ASP A 132 59.41 18.02 -30.42
N ARG A 133 60.09 16.97 -29.93
CA ARG A 133 61.41 17.07 -29.27
C ARG A 133 62.22 15.79 -29.53
N ARG A 134 62.69 15.60 -30.77
CA ARG A 134 63.97 14.96 -31.10
C ARG A 134 64.16 14.97 -32.62
N SER A 135 65.32 15.48 -33.04
CA SER A 135 66.00 15.36 -34.35
C SER A 135 65.98 16.63 -35.19
#